data_AF-A0AAU7ZI32-F1
#
_entry.id   AF-A0AAU7ZI32-F1
#
_cell.length_a   1.000
_cell.length_b   1.000
_cell.length_c   1.000
_cell.angle_alpha   90.00
_cell.angle_beta   90.00
_cell.angle_gamma   90.00
#
_symmetry.space_group_name_H-M   'P 1'
#
loop_
_entity.id
_entity.type
_entity.pdbx_description
1 polymer ?
#
loop_
_entity_poly.entity_id
_entity_poly.type
_entity_poly.pdbx_seq_one_letter_code
_entity_poly.pdbx_strand_id
1 'polypeptide(L)'
;MLGANAYTELAKTRDYGHPVLEHVKRLVDGNIIWAPAIEGAFVLTTRGGDFELNIGQDVSIGYLSHTDAVVRLYLQETFTFRLLTSEASVVLAPSVKS
;
A
#
# COMPACT_ATOMS: atom_id res chain seq x y z
N MET A 1 0.74 5.99 3.55
CA MET A 1 1.05 5.16 2.37
C MET A 1 1.04 6.05 1.14
N LEU A 2 2.01 5.89 0.23
CA LEU A 2 2.13 6.71 -0.99
C LEU A 2 2.13 5.81 -2.23
N GLY A 3 1.33 6.18 -3.23
CA GLY A 3 1.37 5.58 -4.56
C GLY A 3 2.73 5.72 -5.23
N ALA A 4 3.02 4.90 -6.26
CA ALA A 4 4.33 4.85 -6.88
C ALA A 4 4.82 6.24 -7.37
N ASN A 5 3.94 7.00 -8.03
CA ASN A 5 4.24 8.34 -8.51
C ASN A 5 4.46 9.31 -7.33
N ALA A 6 3.54 9.35 -6.36
CA ALA A 6 3.64 10.24 -5.21
C ALA A 6 4.91 9.99 -4.36
N TYR A 7 5.28 8.71 -4.17
CA TYR A 7 6.50 8.34 -3.48
C TYR A 7 7.75 8.79 -4.25
N THR A 8 7.77 8.57 -5.57
CA THR A 8 8.88 8.95 -6.43
C THR A 8 9.08 10.46 -6.45
N GLU A 9 8.01 11.24 -6.56
CA GLU A 9 8.06 12.70 -6.52
C GLU A 9 8.60 13.17 -5.16
N LEU A 10 8.01 12.72 -4.06
CA LEU A 10 8.45 13.09 -2.71
C LEU A 10 9.94 12.76 -2.46
N ALA A 11 10.41 11.61 -2.95
CA ALA A 11 11.80 11.20 -2.82
C ALA A 11 12.76 12.07 -3.65
N LYS A 12 12.31 12.59 -4.79
CA LYS A 12 13.10 13.46 -5.68
C LYS A 12 13.07 14.93 -5.25
N THR A 13 11.97 15.41 -4.66
CA THR A 13 11.82 16.82 -4.29
C THR A 13 12.88 17.26 -3.28
N ARG A 14 13.42 18.46 -3.50
CA ARG A 14 14.32 19.16 -2.59
C ARG A 14 13.71 20.53 -2.30
N ASP A 15 13.78 20.95 -1.05
CA ASP A 15 13.40 22.29 -0.61
C ASP A 15 14.64 22.98 -0.03
N TYR A 16 15.07 24.09 -0.65
CA TYR A 16 16.36 24.74 -0.37
C TYR A 16 17.57 23.78 -0.26
N GLY A 17 17.58 22.71 -1.07
CA GLY A 17 18.62 21.68 -1.07
C GLY A 17 18.40 20.53 -0.07
N HIS A 18 17.43 20.63 0.83
CA HIS A 18 17.09 19.59 1.79
C HIS A 18 16.06 18.60 1.23
N PRO A 19 16.26 17.27 1.40
CA PRO A 19 15.27 16.27 0.98
C PRO A 19 13.92 16.43 1.69
N VAL A 20 12.86 16.69 0.93
CA VAL A 20 11.50 16.83 1.50
C VAL A 20 11.05 15.53 2.16
N LEU A 21 11.45 14.37 1.61
CA LEU A 21 11.21 13.07 2.22
C LEU A 21 11.73 12.97 3.67
N GLU A 22 12.91 13.52 3.96
CA GLU A 22 13.47 13.51 5.32
C GLU A 22 12.67 14.41 6.26
N HIS A 23 12.17 15.54 5.75
CA HIS A 23 11.30 16.41 6.53
C HIS A 23 9.99 15.68 6.89
N VAL A 24 9.34 15.05 5.91
CA VAL A 24 8.10 14.29 6.16
C VAL A 24 8.35 13.15 7.14
N LYS A 25 9.47 12.42 7.03
CA LYS A 25 9.84 11.36 7.99
C LYS A 25 9.97 11.86 9.43
N ARG A 26 10.33 13.13 9.66
CA ARG A 26 10.38 13.73 11.00
C ARG A 26 9.01 14.18 11.51
N LEU A 27 8.07 14.44 10.61
CA LEU A 27 6.73 14.91 10.95
C LEU A 27 5.80 13.75 11.33
N VAL A 28 6.02 12.57 10.76
CA VAL A 28 5.18 11.40 10.99
C VAL A 28 5.91 10.44 11.92
N ASP A 29 5.32 10.13 13.08
CA ASP A 29 5.85 9.13 14.03
C ASP A 29 5.80 7.68 13.48
N GLY A 30 5.29 7.49 12.26
CA GLY A 30 5.09 6.20 11.60
C GLY A 30 5.85 6.06 10.29
N ASN A 31 5.71 4.89 9.65
CA ASN A 31 6.42 4.58 8.42
C ASN A 31 5.77 5.18 7.18
N ILE A 32 6.59 5.77 6.30
CA ILE A 32 6.18 6.09 4.94
C ILE A 32 6.27 4.82 4.09
N ILE A 33 5.12 4.20 3.87
CA ILE A 33 5.00 2.96 3.10
C ILE A 33 4.85 3.26 1.61
N TRP A 34 5.69 2.63 0.79
CA TRP A 34 5.53 2.58 -0.67
C TRP A 34 4.42 1.59 -1.05
N ALA A 35 3.37 2.10 -1.69
CA ALA A 35 2.18 1.33 -2.03
C ALA A 35 1.89 1.46 -3.53
N PRO A 36 2.60 0.73 -4.41
CA PRO A 36 2.52 0.93 -5.85
C PRO A 36 1.15 0.59 -6.46
N ALA A 37 0.33 -0.19 -5.76
CA ALA A 37 -1.00 -0.58 -6.19
C ALA A 37 -2.06 0.55 -6.05
N ILE A 38 -1.73 1.68 -5.42
CA ILE A 38 -2.66 2.81 -5.25
C ILE A 38 -2.19 4.05 -6.03
N GLU A 39 -3.15 4.87 -6.41
CA GLU A 39 -2.92 6.24 -6.87
C GLU A 39 -3.08 7.23 -5.71
N GLY A 40 -2.38 8.36 -5.78
CA GLY A 40 -2.38 9.36 -4.70
C GLY A 40 -1.72 8.84 -3.42
N ALA A 41 -2.35 9.08 -2.27
CA ALA A 41 -1.83 8.68 -0.96
C ALA A 41 -2.94 8.53 0.09
N PHE A 42 -2.60 7.84 1.18
CA PHE A 42 -3.42 7.75 2.39
C PHE A 42 -2.60 8.08 3.62
N VAL A 43 -3.16 8.86 4.53
CA VAL A 43 -2.69 8.97 5.91
C VAL A 43 -3.61 8.14 6.78
N LEU A 44 -3.03 7.25 7.58
CA LEU A 44 -3.76 6.23 8.33
C LEU A 44 -3.21 6.21 9.75
N THR A 45 -4.07 5.96 10.73
CA THR A 45 -3.61 5.57 12.07
C THR A 45 -3.29 4.08 12.11
N THR A 46 -2.32 3.68 12.94
CA THR A 46 -1.93 2.27 13.14
C THR A 46 -2.15 1.82 14.59
N ARG A 47 -3.10 2.47 15.28
CA ARG A 47 -3.44 2.16 16.69
C ARG A 47 -4.11 0.79 16.88
N GLY A 48 -4.54 0.16 15.80
CA GLY A 48 -5.23 -1.13 15.78
C GLY A 48 -6.75 -0.99 15.91
N GLY A 49 -7.47 -1.98 15.37
CA GLY A 49 -8.94 -2.06 15.46
C GLY A 49 -9.72 -1.20 14.46
N ASP A 50 -9.07 -0.37 13.64
CA ASP A 50 -9.76 0.47 12.65
C ASP A 50 -9.88 -0.19 11.25
N PHE A 51 -8.93 -1.06 10.91
CA PHE A 51 -8.86 -1.78 9.63
C PHE A 51 -8.64 -3.27 9.91
N GLU A 52 -9.49 -4.12 9.33
CA GLU A 52 -9.40 -5.57 9.49
C GLU A 52 -9.26 -6.25 8.13
N LEU A 53 -8.24 -7.10 8.03
CA LEU A 53 -8.10 -8.09 6.96
C LEU A 53 -8.30 -9.48 7.58
N ASN A 54 -9.46 -10.07 7.35
CA ASN A 54 -9.77 -11.40 7.84
C ASN A 54 -9.33 -12.43 6.79
N ILE A 55 -8.40 -13.31 7.17
CA ILE A 55 -7.86 -14.36 6.32
C ILE A 55 -8.56 -15.68 6.66
N GLY A 56 -9.29 -16.25 5.70
CA GLY A 56 -9.79 -17.62 5.77
C GLY A 56 -8.74 -18.63 5.32
N GLN A 57 -8.08 -18.35 4.19
CA GLN A 57 -6.92 -19.08 3.70
C GLN A 57 -5.87 -18.08 3.21
N ASP A 58 -4.64 -18.22 3.70
CA ASP A 58 -3.51 -17.42 3.26
C ASP A 58 -3.03 -17.82 1.86
N VAL A 59 -2.22 -16.97 1.22
CA VAL A 59 -1.71 -17.17 -0.13
C VAL A 59 -1.06 -18.54 -0.26
N SER A 60 -1.65 -19.38 -1.10
CA SER A 60 -1.28 -20.77 -1.30
C SER A 60 -1.08 -21.07 -2.79
N ILE A 61 -0.20 -22.02 -3.09
CA ILE A 61 0.02 -22.52 -4.45
C ILE A 61 -0.69 -23.86 -4.60
N GLY A 62 -1.65 -23.94 -5.52
CA GLY A 62 -2.37 -25.18 -5.85
C GLY A 62 -1.92 -25.77 -7.19
N TYR A 63 -2.06 -27.09 -7.32
CA TYR A 63 -1.84 -27.80 -8.59
C TYR A 63 -3.12 -27.85 -9.40
N LEU A 64 -3.04 -27.53 -10.70
CA LEU A 64 -4.17 -27.59 -11.62
C LEU A 64 -4.07 -28.78 -12.58
N SER A 65 -2.99 -28.88 -13.34
CA SER A 65 -2.74 -29.96 -14.30
C SER A 65 -1.28 -29.97 -14.77
N HIS A 66 -0.88 -30.99 -15.54
CA HIS A 66 0.39 -30.97 -16.27
C HIS A 66 0.30 -31.66 -17.63
N THR A 67 1.23 -31.31 -18.51
CA THR A 67 1.63 -32.09 -19.69
C THR A 67 3.05 -32.64 -19.47
N ASP A 68 3.60 -33.32 -20.47
CA ASP A 68 5.01 -33.73 -20.52
C ASP A 68 6.01 -32.57 -20.42
N ALA A 69 5.60 -31.34 -20.76
CA ALA A 69 6.47 -30.17 -20.82
C ALA A 69 6.12 -29.05 -19.81
N VAL A 70 4.89 -29.01 -19.29
CA VAL A 70 4.41 -27.87 -18.49
C VAL A 70 3.57 -28.33 -17.30
N VAL A 71 3.84 -27.77 -16.13
CA VAL A 71 2.97 -27.87 -14.94
C VAL A 71 2.20 -26.57 -14.78
N ARG A 72 0.87 -26.67 -14.62
CA ARG A 72 -0.03 -25.55 -14.34
C ARG A 72 -0.35 -25.52 -12.86
N LEU A 73 0.01 -24.42 -12.23
CA LEU A 73 -0.30 -24.12 -10.83
C LEU A 73 -1.22 -22.89 -10.77
N TYR A 74 -1.83 -22.66 -9.62
CA TYR A 74 -2.63 -21.47 -9.36
C TYR A 74 -2.30 -20.88 -7.98
N LEU A 75 -2.53 -19.58 -7.81
CA LEU A 75 -2.56 -18.94 -6.51
C LEU A 75 -4.00 -18.93 -5.99
N GLN A 76 -4.18 -19.27 -4.72
CA GLN A 76 -5.45 -19.20 -4.03
C GLN A 76 -5.27 -18.54 -2.69
N GLU A 77 -6.15 -17.60 -2.39
CA GLU A 77 -6.33 -16.94 -1.11
C GLU A 77 -7.83 -16.79 -0.85
N THR A 78 -8.24 -16.70 0.40
CA THR A 78 -9.62 -16.37 0.76
C THR A 78 -9.57 -15.37 1.89
N PHE A 79 -10.06 -14.17 1.64
CA PHE A 79 -10.05 -13.09 2.62
C PHE A 79 -11.28 -12.19 2.48
N THR A 80 -11.50 -11.37 3.50
CA THR A 80 -12.37 -10.19 3.42
C THR A 80 -11.74 -9.01 4.13
N PHE A 81 -11.98 -7.80 3.64
CA PHE A 81 -11.47 -6.56 4.22
C PHE A 81 -12.63 -5.71 4.76
N ARG A 82 -12.44 -5.13 5.95
CA ARG A 82 -13.43 -4.28 6.63
C ARG A 82 -12.78 -2.98 7.11
N LEU A 83 -13.43 -1.87 6.79
CA LEU A 83 -13.15 -0.55 7.36
C LEU A 83 -14.11 -0.35 8.54
N LEU A 84 -13.59 -0.42 9.76
CA LEU A 84 -14.41 -0.29 10.98
C LEU A 84 -14.59 1.16 11.40
N THR A 85 -13.54 1.97 11.20
CA THR A 85 -13.50 3.37 11.62
C THR A 85 -13.07 4.24 10.44
N SER A 86 -14.00 5.00 9.85
CA SER A 86 -13.70 5.81 8.66
C SER A 86 -12.74 6.96 8.94
N GLU A 87 -12.88 7.58 10.11
CA GLU A 87 -12.10 8.73 10.58
C GLU A 87 -10.63 8.38 10.90
N ALA A 88 -10.28 7.09 10.94
CA ALA A 88 -8.91 6.63 11.08
C ALA A 88 -8.09 6.76 9.79
N SER A 89 -8.70 7.28 8.71
CA SER A 89 -8.08 7.45 7.39
C SER A 89 -8.36 8.83 6.78
N VAL A 90 -7.36 9.35 6.06
CA VAL A 90 -7.49 10.55 5.22
C VAL A 90 -6.97 10.22 3.83
N VAL A 91 -7.80 10.46 2.82
CA VAL A 91 -7.45 10.26 1.40
C VAL A 91 -6.80 11.53 0.86
N LEU A 92 -5.67 11.37 0.20
CA LEU A 92 -4.98 12.42 -0.54
C LEU A 92 -5.07 12.06 -2.02
N ALA A 93 -5.95 12.76 -2.75
CA ALA A 93 -6.15 12.53 -4.17
C ALA A 93 -4.84 12.71 -4.95
N PRO A 94 -4.64 11.96 -6.06
CA PRO A 94 -3.51 12.17 -6.93
C PRO A 94 -3.47 13.62 -7.42
N SER A 95 -2.26 14.19 -7.48
CA SER A 95 -2.08 15.53 -8.05
C SER A 95 -2.49 15.49 -9.52
N VAL A 96 -3.48 16.30 -9.90
CA VAL A 96 -3.74 16.62 -11.30
C VAL A 96 -2.55 17.47 -11.77
N LYS A 97 -1.80 17.00 -12.77
CA LYS A 97 -0.78 17.83 -13.41
C LYS A 97 -1.50 18.97 -14.14
N SER A 98 -1.28 20.21 -13.71
CA SER A 98 -1.66 21.41 -14.48
C SER A 98 -0.68 21.64 -15.61
#